data_AF-A0ABD3N221-F1
#
_entry.id   AF-A0ABD3N221-F1
#
_cell.length_a   1.000
_cell.length_b   1.000
_cell.length_c   1.000
_cell.angle_alpha   90.00
_cell.angle_beta   90.00
_cell.angle_gamma   90.00
#
_symmetry.space_group_name_H-M   'P 1'
#
loop_
_entity.id
_entity.type
_entity.pdbx_description
1 polymer ?
#
loop_
_entity_poly.entity_id
_entity_poly.type
_entity_poly.pdbx_seq_one_letter_code
_entity_poly.pdbx_strand_id
1 'polypeptide(L)'
;MTQLLNYTFMGSATIPLGTVLRMKEGFVRCKSPDYIVGYINQPNTITMLGNFEDGEAQGSIRPSTMLRIHATLDPIATAPTKSPPDFPRNECREVLSRVQQFSERYLEGTNCSVLWPDIHGVGYLTSRFLTAQNPPKIRAMTLEACAHYVSLIPSKRTWSSLKRLNMSQHLVLTSTQTLDILAGDAAEHAVLLANYFMYLGKKNPAEYNAHVCLVLGCSIPEGNTVWVMRKSSSGDVLLWDATSGCAFSREDDSIPLQKVYCLVSKENIYANLHQETKPHSLDFDLTNPKKWAPLHNTDDQVPLDITTIQEETLTYSPPNHSYARELQDELKETIKSAMREWRRTTTSFRTDTVPKLVSILERLEQAKLGSKDVVVPLEVLSKTRNVSGFALHFAYTNTDDVLRSVKATEIHENRNPHVEFSLGIRVFAYPGGALSVWIFLSTMT
;
A
#
# COMPACT_ATOMS: atom_id res chain seq x y z
N MET A 1 24.73 -5.54 -37.68
CA MET A 1 24.19 -4.37 -36.94
C MET A 1 23.74 -4.88 -35.58
N THR A 2 24.65 -4.93 -34.62
CA THR A 2 24.37 -5.43 -33.27
C THR A 2 23.51 -4.37 -32.58
N GLN A 3 22.20 -4.60 -32.43
CA GLN A 3 21.38 -3.76 -31.55
C GLN A 3 22.00 -3.86 -30.15
N LEU A 4 22.68 -2.80 -29.73
CA LEU A 4 23.13 -2.65 -28.35
C LEU A 4 21.86 -2.69 -27.49
N LEU A 5 21.71 -3.75 -26.68
CA LEU A 5 20.60 -3.91 -25.75
C LEU A 5 20.58 -2.70 -24.80
N ASN A 6 19.68 -1.76 -25.05
CA ASN A 6 19.34 -0.70 -24.12
C ASN A 6 18.33 -1.28 -23.13
N TYR A 7 18.81 -1.66 -21.95
CA TYR A 7 17.95 -2.08 -20.85
C TYR A 7 17.23 -0.86 -20.29
N THR A 8 15.92 -0.81 -20.49
CA THR A 8 15.06 0.27 -20.02
C THR A 8 13.96 -0.34 -19.16
N PHE A 9 13.94 0.03 -17.87
CA PHE A 9 13.04 -0.51 -16.87
C PHE A 9 11.69 0.21 -16.90
N MET A 10 10.60 -0.54 -17.05
CA MET A 10 9.22 0.01 -17.06
C MET A 10 8.41 -0.32 -15.80
N GLY A 11 8.82 -1.36 -15.06
CA GLY A 11 8.11 -1.83 -13.88
C GLY A 11 8.45 -3.27 -13.53
N SER A 12 7.89 -3.75 -12.42
CA SER A 12 8.09 -5.10 -11.93
C SER A 12 6.83 -5.65 -11.27
N ALA A 13 6.67 -6.97 -11.23
CA ALA A 13 5.64 -7.64 -10.45
C ALA A 13 6.28 -8.75 -9.62
N THR A 14 5.85 -8.89 -8.37
CA THR A 14 6.34 -9.95 -7.47
C THR A 14 5.16 -10.81 -7.06
N ILE A 15 5.21 -12.10 -7.39
CA ILE A 15 4.14 -13.05 -7.06
C ILE A 15 4.65 -13.98 -5.96
N PRO A 16 4.06 -13.96 -4.74
CA PRO A 16 4.41 -14.93 -3.72
C PRO A 16 4.06 -16.35 -4.18
N LEU A 17 4.90 -17.32 -3.82
CA LEU A 17 4.65 -18.73 -4.11
C LEU A 17 3.29 -19.22 -3.58
N GLY A 18 2.88 -18.73 -2.41
CA GLY A 18 1.55 -19.02 -1.83
C GLY A 18 0.38 -18.55 -2.71
N THR A 19 0.59 -17.55 -3.55
CA THR A 19 -0.40 -17.08 -4.52
C THR A 19 -0.44 -17.98 -5.73
N VAL A 20 0.72 -18.42 -6.25
CA VAL A 20 0.80 -19.42 -7.33
C VAL A 20 0.13 -20.75 -6.93
N LEU A 21 0.29 -21.16 -5.66
CA LEU A 21 -0.35 -22.36 -5.11
C LEU A 21 -1.89 -22.28 -5.06
N ARG A 22 -2.45 -21.07 -4.96
CA ARG A 22 -3.89 -20.83 -4.81
C ARG A 22 -4.55 -20.35 -6.10
N MET A 23 -3.80 -19.69 -6.96
CA MET A 23 -4.26 -19.10 -8.21
C MET A 23 -3.27 -19.43 -9.32
N LYS A 24 -3.73 -20.19 -10.31
CA LYS A 24 -2.95 -20.62 -11.47
C LYS A 24 -3.01 -19.62 -12.63
N GLU A 25 -4.01 -18.75 -12.64
CA GLU A 25 -4.20 -17.71 -13.65
C GLU A 25 -4.78 -16.45 -13.01
N GLY A 26 -4.37 -15.28 -13.50
CA GLY A 26 -4.95 -14.01 -13.07
C GLY A 26 -4.24 -12.80 -13.70
N PHE A 27 -4.72 -11.61 -13.33
CA PHE A 27 -4.04 -10.36 -13.64
C PHE A 27 -3.28 -9.89 -12.41
N VAL A 28 -2.00 -9.58 -12.60
CA VAL A 28 -1.13 -9.02 -11.57
C VAL A 28 -0.78 -7.60 -11.98
N ARG A 29 -1.00 -6.65 -11.07
CA ARG A 29 -0.61 -5.28 -11.31
C ARG A 29 0.91 -5.14 -11.33
N CYS A 30 1.43 -4.51 -12.38
CA CYS A 30 2.83 -4.11 -12.45
C CYS A 30 3.06 -2.89 -11.56
N LYS A 31 4.03 -2.96 -10.67
CA LYS A 31 4.56 -1.81 -9.94
C LYS A 31 5.51 -1.05 -10.87
N SER A 32 4.98 -0.02 -11.52
CA SER A 32 5.77 0.90 -12.33
C SER A 32 6.41 1.99 -11.45
N PRO A 33 7.58 2.52 -11.84
CA PRO A 33 8.13 3.74 -11.26
C PRO A 33 7.12 4.88 -11.25
N ASP A 34 7.21 5.75 -10.23
CA ASP A 34 6.37 6.94 -10.13
C ASP A 34 6.62 7.96 -11.25
N TYR A 35 7.80 7.87 -11.88
CA TYR A 35 8.19 8.70 -13.00
C TYR A 35 9.15 7.93 -13.91
N ILE A 36 8.94 8.02 -15.23
CA ILE A 36 9.74 7.35 -16.26
C ILE A 36 10.06 8.38 -17.36
N VAL A 37 11.31 8.40 -17.82
CA VAL A 37 11.81 9.25 -18.91
C VAL A 37 12.29 8.36 -20.06
N GLY A 38 12.05 8.82 -21.30
CA GLY A 38 12.53 8.15 -22.52
C GLY A 38 11.54 7.18 -23.15
N TYR A 39 10.28 7.19 -22.72
CA TYR A 39 9.19 6.41 -23.30
C TYR A 39 8.04 7.31 -23.72
N ILE A 40 7.44 6.98 -24.87
CA ILE A 40 6.20 7.59 -25.33
C ILE A 40 5.11 6.55 -25.08
N ASN A 41 4.15 6.87 -24.21
CA ASN A 41 2.93 6.08 -24.16
C ASN A 41 2.23 6.26 -25.51
N GLN A 42 2.01 5.16 -26.25
CA GLN A 42 1.15 5.25 -27.43
C GLN A 42 -0.22 5.74 -26.98
N PRO A 43 -0.78 6.80 -27.61
CA PRO A 43 -2.11 7.26 -27.30
C PRO A 43 -3.13 6.26 -27.86
N ASN A 44 -3.32 5.13 -27.18
CA ASN A 44 -4.55 4.36 -27.28
C ASN A 44 -5.54 4.97 -26.29
N THR A 45 -6.37 5.89 -26.78
CA THR A 45 -7.75 6.13 -26.32
C THR A 45 -8.01 6.30 -24.82
N ILE A 46 -7.06 6.77 -24.01
CA ILE A 46 -7.32 7.32 -22.67
C ILE A 46 -6.44 8.55 -22.49
N THR A 47 -7.11 9.70 -22.50
CA THR A 47 -6.58 11.06 -22.48
C THR A 47 -5.62 11.28 -21.31
N MET A 48 -4.33 11.47 -21.59
CA MET A 48 -3.40 12.09 -20.64
C MET A 48 -3.46 13.60 -20.87
N LEU A 49 -4.19 14.29 -19.99
CA LEU A 49 -4.12 15.72 -19.68
C LEU A 49 -4.03 16.68 -20.88
N GLY A 50 -5.20 16.98 -21.44
CA GLY A 50 -5.47 18.22 -22.15
C GLY A 50 -6.79 18.79 -21.63
N ASN A 51 -6.71 19.97 -21.00
CA ASN A 51 -7.78 20.91 -20.61
C ASN A 51 -9.16 20.33 -20.26
N PHE A 52 -9.46 20.31 -18.96
CA PHE A 52 -10.83 20.50 -18.50
C PHE A 52 -10.83 21.61 -17.43
N GLU A 53 -11.24 22.80 -17.86
CA GLU A 53 -11.99 23.70 -17.00
C GLU A 53 -13.28 22.97 -16.62
N ASP A 54 -13.34 22.46 -15.40
CA ASP A 54 -14.49 22.54 -14.49
C ASP A 54 -14.25 21.64 -13.29
N GLY A 55 -14.58 22.18 -12.12
CA GLY A 55 -14.24 21.59 -10.84
C GLY A 55 -15.02 20.31 -10.57
N GLU A 56 -14.31 19.20 -10.43
CA GLU A 56 -14.68 18.08 -9.56
C GLU A 56 -13.44 17.21 -9.29
N ALA A 57 -13.18 16.93 -8.02
CA ALA A 57 -11.98 16.25 -7.56
C ALA A 57 -12.04 14.75 -7.86
N GLN A 58 -11.63 14.35 -9.07
CA GLN A 58 -11.31 12.95 -9.36
C GLN A 58 -9.84 12.68 -9.07
N GLY A 59 -9.59 11.78 -8.11
CA GLY A 59 -8.25 11.28 -7.79
C GLY A 59 -7.55 10.74 -9.04
N SER A 60 -6.27 11.05 -9.17
CA SER A 60 -5.43 10.66 -10.32
C SER A 60 -5.51 9.16 -10.60
N ILE A 61 -6.34 8.77 -11.58
CA ILE A 61 -6.35 7.42 -12.15
C ILE A 61 -5.05 7.29 -12.94
N ARG A 62 -4.00 6.74 -12.31
CA ARG A 62 -2.80 6.35 -13.04
C ARG A 62 -3.13 5.09 -13.84
N PRO A 63 -2.99 5.09 -15.18
CA PRO A 63 -3.21 3.89 -15.98
C PRO A 63 -2.32 2.77 -15.45
N SER A 64 -2.93 1.71 -14.93
CA SER A 64 -2.24 0.59 -14.33
C SER A 64 -1.83 -0.39 -15.44
N THR A 65 -0.53 -0.71 -15.51
CA THR A 65 -0.08 -1.79 -16.37
C THR A 65 -0.42 -3.12 -15.70
N MET A 66 -1.29 -3.89 -16.32
CA MET A 66 -1.71 -5.20 -15.82
C MET A 66 -1.02 -6.31 -16.62
N LEU A 67 -0.42 -7.27 -15.94
CA LEU A 67 0.16 -8.45 -16.54
C LEU A 67 -0.82 -9.61 -16.37
N ARG A 68 -1.27 -10.21 -17.48
CA ARG A 68 -1.97 -11.49 -17.43
C ARG A 68 -0.93 -12.59 -17.27
N ILE A 69 -1.05 -13.37 -16.20
CA ILE A 69 -0.07 -14.39 -15.84
C ILE A 69 -0.78 -15.72 -15.67
N HIS A 70 -0.17 -16.76 -16.23
CA HIS A 70 -0.50 -18.15 -15.96
C HIS A 70 0.75 -18.82 -15.36
N ALA A 71 0.65 -19.32 -14.14
CA ALA A 71 1.76 -19.89 -13.40
C ALA A 71 1.35 -21.22 -12.77
N THR A 72 2.18 -22.25 -12.91
CA THR A 72 1.95 -23.59 -12.37
C THR A 72 3.23 -24.12 -11.73
N LEU A 73 3.07 -25.05 -10.78
CA LEU A 73 4.19 -25.76 -10.15
C LEU A 73 4.27 -27.16 -10.74
N ASP A 74 5.50 -27.64 -10.91
CA ASP A 74 5.82 -29.02 -11.25
C ASP A 74 6.71 -29.61 -10.14
N PRO A 75 6.20 -30.55 -9.30
CA PRO A 75 4.86 -31.13 -9.35
C PRO A 75 3.74 -30.17 -8.88
N ILE A 76 2.50 -30.43 -9.30
CA ILE A 76 1.33 -29.66 -8.86
C ILE A 76 1.15 -29.84 -7.35
N ALA A 77 1.35 -28.76 -6.60
CA ALA A 77 1.14 -28.70 -5.16
C ALA A 77 -0.14 -27.92 -4.81
N THR A 78 -0.81 -28.33 -3.74
CA THR A 78 -1.98 -27.64 -3.17
C THR A 78 -1.58 -26.95 -1.88
N ALA A 79 -2.08 -25.73 -1.66
CA ALA A 79 -1.89 -25.05 -0.38
C ALA A 79 -2.54 -25.86 0.77
N PRO A 80 -1.88 -26.03 1.93
CA PRO A 80 -2.48 -26.72 3.07
C PRO A 80 -3.69 -25.93 3.59
N THR A 81 -4.73 -26.64 4.00
CA THR A 81 -5.87 -26.08 4.71
C THR A 81 -5.41 -25.58 6.08
N LYS A 82 -5.62 -24.28 6.36
CA LYS A 82 -5.37 -23.72 7.69
C LYS A 82 -6.57 -24.04 8.59
N SER A 83 -6.34 -24.78 9.67
CA SER A 83 -7.34 -24.88 10.74
C SER A 83 -7.51 -23.52 11.42
N PRO A 84 -8.73 -23.15 11.86
CA PRO A 84 -8.92 -21.97 12.70
C PRO A 84 -8.04 -22.12 13.95
N PRO A 85 -7.19 -21.13 14.26
CA PRO A 85 -6.43 -21.17 15.49
C PRO A 85 -7.36 -21.05 16.71
N ASP A 86 -7.06 -21.81 17.76
CA ASP A 86 -7.70 -21.63 19.06
C ASP A 86 -6.86 -20.68 19.91
N PHE A 87 -7.50 -19.66 20.47
CA PHE A 87 -6.88 -18.63 21.29
C PHE A 87 -7.85 -18.17 22.38
N PRO A 88 -7.36 -17.73 23.55
CA PRO A 88 -8.20 -17.12 24.56
C PRO A 88 -8.90 -15.89 23.97
N ARG A 89 -10.21 -15.76 24.21
CA ARG A 89 -11.04 -14.70 23.61
C ARG A 89 -11.52 -13.76 24.69
N ASN A 90 -11.35 -12.46 24.48
CA ASN A 90 -11.74 -11.43 25.44
C ASN A 90 -13.03 -10.73 25.02
N GLU A 91 -14.05 -11.53 24.71
CA GLU A 91 -15.41 -11.08 24.43
C GLU A 91 -16.36 -11.89 25.32
N CYS A 92 -17.53 -11.33 25.65
CA CYS A 92 -18.51 -12.05 26.45
C CYS A 92 -19.07 -13.27 25.69
N ARG A 93 -19.61 -14.24 26.44
CA ARG A 93 -20.07 -15.52 25.90
C ARG A 93 -21.14 -15.35 24.81
N GLU A 94 -22.01 -14.36 24.96
CA GLU A 94 -23.09 -14.04 24.03
C GLU A 94 -22.54 -13.51 22.69
N VAL A 95 -21.48 -12.69 22.73
CA VAL A 95 -20.80 -12.20 21.53
C VAL A 95 -20.05 -13.34 20.86
N LEU A 96 -19.36 -14.18 21.62
CA LEU A 96 -18.63 -15.32 21.06
C LEU A 96 -19.56 -16.34 20.39
N SER A 97 -20.74 -16.60 20.97
CA SER A 97 -21.76 -17.45 20.35
C SER A 97 -22.27 -16.85 19.02
N ARG A 98 -22.48 -15.53 18.96
CA ARG A 98 -22.87 -14.84 17.73
C ARG A 98 -21.78 -14.91 16.67
N VAL A 99 -20.53 -14.67 17.05
CA VAL A 99 -19.36 -14.77 16.15
C VAL A 99 -19.23 -16.17 15.57
N GLN A 100 -19.42 -17.20 16.39
CA GLN A 100 -19.37 -18.59 15.93
C GLN A 100 -20.43 -18.84 14.86
N GLN A 101 -21.71 -18.54 15.17
CA GLN A 101 -22.82 -18.73 14.22
C GLN A 101 -22.63 -17.92 12.93
N PHE A 102 -22.14 -16.68 13.06
CA PHE A 102 -21.84 -15.80 11.93
C PHE A 102 -20.73 -16.38 11.05
N SER A 103 -19.66 -16.89 11.66
CA SER A 103 -18.51 -17.42 10.94
C SER A 103 -18.85 -18.73 10.23
N GLU A 104 -19.55 -19.64 10.90
CA GLU A 104 -20.04 -20.90 10.32
C GLU A 104 -20.99 -20.63 9.14
N ARG A 105 -21.88 -19.63 9.26
CA ARG A 105 -22.89 -19.36 8.24
C ARG A 105 -22.35 -18.59 7.02
N TYR A 106 -21.42 -17.66 7.22
CA TYR A 106 -21.06 -16.68 6.18
C TYR A 106 -19.58 -16.68 5.79
N LEU A 107 -18.68 -17.17 6.65
CA LEU A 107 -17.23 -17.05 6.43
C LEU A 107 -16.55 -18.39 6.15
N GLU A 108 -17.29 -19.50 6.19
CA GLU A 108 -16.77 -20.82 5.89
C GLU A 108 -16.10 -20.86 4.51
N GLY A 109 -14.87 -21.37 4.44
CA GLY A 109 -14.09 -21.45 3.20
C GLY A 109 -13.38 -20.15 2.76
N THR A 110 -13.65 -19.00 3.36
CA THR A 110 -13.04 -17.70 2.96
C THR A 110 -11.65 -17.45 3.54
N ASN A 111 -11.21 -18.26 4.54
CA ASN A 111 -10.03 -17.98 5.39
C ASN A 111 -10.07 -16.58 6.06
N CYS A 112 -11.25 -15.96 6.14
CA CYS A 112 -11.49 -14.68 6.82
C CYS A 112 -11.81 -14.94 8.29
N SER A 113 -11.29 -14.10 9.19
CA SER A 113 -11.63 -14.12 10.62
C SER A 113 -12.03 -12.73 11.06
N VAL A 114 -13.12 -12.66 11.83
CA VAL A 114 -13.62 -11.44 12.49
C VAL A 114 -13.15 -11.33 13.95
N LEU A 115 -12.32 -12.29 14.40
CA LEU A 115 -11.57 -12.23 15.65
C LEU A 115 -10.08 -12.17 15.34
N TRP A 116 -9.41 -11.15 15.85
CA TRP A 116 -7.97 -10.96 15.71
C TRP A 116 -7.27 -11.06 17.06
N PRO A 117 -6.23 -11.91 17.17
CA PRO A 117 -5.43 -11.97 18.38
C PRO A 117 -4.49 -10.76 18.46
N ASP A 118 -4.42 -10.15 19.64
CA ASP A 118 -3.45 -9.10 19.95
C ASP A 118 -2.03 -9.65 20.14
N ILE A 119 -1.07 -8.82 20.54
CA ILE A 119 0.31 -9.24 20.83
C ILE A 119 0.44 -10.29 21.95
N HIS A 120 -0.57 -10.40 22.81
CA HIS A 120 -0.62 -11.36 23.91
C HIS A 120 -1.32 -12.66 23.50
N GLY A 121 -1.77 -12.76 22.24
CA GLY A 121 -2.52 -13.90 21.73
C GLY A 121 -3.98 -13.92 22.18
N VAL A 122 -4.51 -12.80 22.68
CA VAL A 122 -5.89 -12.67 23.13
C VAL A 122 -6.74 -12.13 21.99
N GLY A 123 -7.80 -12.86 21.66
CA GLY A 123 -8.71 -12.55 20.56
C GLY A 123 -9.72 -11.45 20.88
N TYR A 124 -9.80 -10.47 20.00
CA TYR A 124 -10.78 -9.37 20.03
C TYR A 124 -11.55 -9.29 18.72
N LEU A 125 -12.79 -8.79 18.76
CA LEU A 125 -13.49 -8.43 17.53
C LEU A 125 -12.69 -7.41 16.71
N THR A 126 -12.69 -7.53 15.39
CA THR A 126 -11.97 -6.59 14.52
C THR A 126 -12.42 -5.14 14.70
N SER A 127 -13.69 -4.91 15.06
CA SER A 127 -14.23 -3.58 15.36
C SER A 127 -13.56 -2.93 16.59
N ARG A 128 -12.99 -3.72 17.51
CA ARG A 128 -12.27 -3.22 18.71
C ARG A 128 -11.01 -2.46 18.36
N PHE A 129 -10.43 -2.72 17.21
CA PHE A 129 -9.24 -2.04 16.71
C PHE A 129 -9.56 -0.66 16.09
N LEU A 130 -10.85 -0.32 15.93
CA LEU A 130 -11.28 0.90 15.29
C LEU A 130 -11.66 1.99 16.30
N THR A 131 -10.91 3.08 16.27
CA THR A 131 -11.28 4.33 16.95
C THR A 131 -10.63 5.52 16.26
N ALA A 132 -11.22 6.71 16.39
CA ALA A 132 -10.63 7.90 15.79
C ALA A 132 -9.33 8.27 16.53
N GLN A 133 -8.20 8.26 15.84
CA GLN A 133 -6.88 8.58 16.41
C GLN A 133 -6.16 9.64 15.59
N ASN A 134 -5.41 10.53 16.26
CA ASN A 134 -4.76 11.66 15.61
C ASN A 134 -3.59 11.21 14.71
N PRO A 135 -3.57 11.58 13.42
CA PRO A 135 -2.39 11.44 12.56
C PRO A 135 -1.22 12.31 13.02
N PRO A 136 0.02 12.00 12.60
CA PRO A 136 1.19 12.84 12.87
C PRO A 136 1.02 14.23 12.26
N LYS A 137 1.63 15.25 12.87
CA LYS A 137 1.65 16.61 12.32
C LYS A 137 2.60 16.69 11.12
N ILE A 138 2.10 16.30 9.96
CA ILE A 138 2.73 16.49 8.65
C ILE A 138 2.25 17.81 8.02
N ARG A 139 2.98 18.34 7.01
CA ARG A 139 2.75 19.70 6.47
C ARG A 139 1.30 19.95 6.02
N ALA A 140 0.61 18.92 5.54
CA ALA A 140 -0.80 18.96 5.16
C ALA A 140 -1.55 17.79 5.81
N MET A 141 -2.72 18.05 6.40
CA MET A 141 -3.51 17.06 7.10
C MET A 141 -4.65 16.51 6.23
N THR A 142 -4.29 16.02 5.05
CA THR A 142 -5.22 15.47 4.04
C THR A 142 -5.29 13.95 4.10
N LEU A 143 -6.23 13.37 3.34
CA LEU A 143 -6.38 11.91 3.22
C LEU A 143 -5.15 11.28 2.57
N GLU A 144 -4.66 11.89 1.49
CA GLU A 144 -3.49 11.45 0.73
C GLU A 144 -2.23 11.51 1.60
N ALA A 145 -2.07 12.58 2.38
CA ALA A 145 -0.92 12.72 3.28
C ALA A 145 -0.93 11.66 4.40
N CYS A 146 -2.11 11.32 4.94
CA CYS A 146 -2.26 10.23 5.90
C CYS A 146 -1.95 8.86 5.26
N ALA A 147 -2.50 8.58 4.07
CA ALA A 147 -2.26 7.34 3.35
C ALA A 147 -0.78 7.19 2.97
N HIS A 148 -0.13 8.26 2.52
CA HIS A 148 1.31 8.30 2.27
C HIS A 148 2.09 7.98 3.54
N TYR A 149 1.82 8.66 4.66
CA TYR A 149 2.50 8.38 5.92
C TYR A 149 2.38 6.92 6.36
N VAL A 150 1.16 6.35 6.32
CA VAL A 150 0.95 4.94 6.68
C VAL A 150 1.71 4.00 5.74
N SER A 151 1.78 4.31 4.45
CA SER A 151 2.55 3.51 3.48
C SER A 151 4.07 3.56 3.68
N LEU A 152 4.57 4.52 4.48
CA LEU A 152 5.99 4.59 4.87
C LEU A 152 6.34 3.65 6.02
N ILE A 153 5.34 3.06 6.69
CA ILE A 153 5.57 2.01 7.68
C ILE A 153 5.99 0.75 6.90
N PRO A 154 7.17 0.17 7.17
CA PRO A 154 7.60 -0.99 6.43
C PRO A 154 6.68 -2.21 6.58
N SER A 155 6.13 -2.68 5.46
CA SER A 155 5.46 -3.97 5.38
C SER A 155 6.49 -5.10 5.36
N LYS A 156 6.81 -5.64 6.54
CA LYS A 156 7.80 -6.72 6.66
C LYS A 156 7.11 -8.09 6.53
N ARG A 157 7.28 -8.74 5.37
CA ARG A 157 7.32 -10.22 5.27
C ARG A 157 8.35 -10.84 6.25
N THR A 158 9.21 -10.03 6.87
CA THR A 158 10.16 -10.40 7.93
C THR A 158 9.52 -10.58 9.32
N TRP A 159 8.31 -10.08 9.59
CA TRP A 159 7.59 -10.42 10.83
C TRP A 159 7.26 -11.92 10.90
N SER A 160 7.10 -12.58 9.74
CA SER A 160 7.02 -14.04 9.62
C SER A 160 8.21 -14.78 10.24
N SER A 161 9.39 -14.14 10.29
CA SER A 161 10.60 -14.72 10.89
C SER A 161 10.60 -14.64 12.42
N LEU A 162 9.89 -13.66 13.01
CA LEU A 162 9.64 -13.55 14.45
C LEU A 162 8.45 -14.41 14.88
N LYS A 163 7.45 -14.60 14.00
CA LYS A 163 6.37 -15.61 14.14
C LYS A 163 6.85 -17.07 14.12
N ARG A 164 8.15 -17.34 13.93
CA ARG A 164 8.76 -18.67 14.13
C ARG A 164 8.77 -19.14 15.59
N LEU A 165 8.37 -18.28 16.53
CA LEU A 165 8.03 -18.71 17.88
C LEU A 165 6.63 -19.32 17.89
N ASN A 166 6.49 -20.56 17.39
CA ASN A 166 5.34 -21.46 17.58
C ASN A 166 3.91 -20.95 17.32
N MET A 167 3.71 -19.75 16.76
CA MET A 167 2.39 -19.23 16.45
C MET A 167 2.17 -19.29 14.94
N SER A 168 1.37 -20.25 14.50
CA SER A 168 0.85 -20.37 13.13
C SER A 168 -0.03 -19.19 12.67
N GLN A 169 -0.01 -18.06 13.38
CA GLN A 169 -1.11 -17.10 13.46
C GLN A 169 -0.66 -15.67 13.13
N HIS A 170 -1.57 -14.92 12.51
CA HIS A 170 -1.38 -13.49 12.28
C HIS A 170 -1.87 -12.69 13.50
N LEU A 171 -0.98 -12.44 14.46
CA LEU A 171 -1.19 -11.43 15.50
C LEU A 171 -1.38 -10.06 14.85
N VAL A 172 -2.26 -9.24 15.43
CA VAL A 172 -2.55 -7.87 14.99
C VAL A 172 -2.18 -6.87 16.09
N LEU A 173 -1.39 -5.86 15.74
CA LEU A 173 -0.93 -4.82 16.66
C LEU A 173 -1.95 -3.68 16.82
N THR A 174 -1.92 -2.98 17.96
CA THR A 174 -2.58 -1.68 18.08
C THR A 174 -1.85 -0.60 17.26
N SER A 175 -2.47 0.55 17.07
CA SER A 175 -1.86 1.67 16.35
C SER A 175 -0.59 2.16 17.03
N THR A 176 -0.60 2.28 18.37
CA THR A 176 0.59 2.68 19.14
C THR A 176 1.71 1.67 18.99
N GLN A 177 1.40 0.37 19.15
CA GLN A 177 2.38 -0.69 18.96
C GLN A 177 2.98 -0.70 17.56
N THR A 178 2.15 -0.52 16.53
CA THR A 178 2.58 -0.44 15.12
C THR A 178 3.57 0.70 14.91
N LEU A 179 3.29 1.87 15.50
CA LEU A 179 4.14 3.05 15.40
C LEU A 179 5.44 2.90 16.21
N ASP A 180 5.37 2.30 17.40
CA ASP A 180 6.53 2.07 18.28
C ASP A 180 7.54 1.11 17.65
N ILE A 181 7.08 0.02 17.03
CA ILE A 181 7.97 -0.93 16.34
C ILE A 181 8.28 -0.53 14.90
N LEU A 182 7.52 0.43 14.36
CA LEU A 182 7.57 0.88 12.97
C LEU A 182 7.54 -0.28 11.96
N ALA A 183 6.56 -1.16 12.12
CA ALA A 183 6.34 -2.31 11.25
C ALA A 183 4.90 -2.82 11.38
N GLY A 184 4.34 -3.33 10.27
CA GLY A 184 3.01 -3.95 10.25
C GLY A 184 2.76 -4.71 8.96
N ASP A 185 1.69 -5.49 8.90
CA ASP A 185 1.15 -6.04 7.65
C ASP A 185 -0.12 -5.30 7.22
N ALA A 186 -0.88 -5.85 6.27
CA ALA A 186 -2.07 -5.18 5.74
C ALA A 186 -3.09 -4.83 6.82
N ALA A 187 -3.20 -5.65 7.89
CA ALA A 187 -4.14 -5.41 8.98
C ALA A 187 -3.77 -4.15 9.77
N GLU A 188 -2.53 -4.04 10.26
CA GLU A 188 -2.08 -2.87 11.03
C GLU A 188 -2.15 -1.58 10.21
N HIS A 189 -1.74 -1.64 8.93
CA HIS A 189 -1.79 -0.47 8.05
C HIS A 189 -3.24 0.00 7.85
N ALA A 190 -4.16 -0.93 7.57
CA ALA A 190 -5.56 -0.59 7.36
C ALA A 190 -6.23 -0.05 8.63
N VAL A 191 -5.95 -0.65 9.79
CA VAL A 191 -6.43 -0.17 11.10
C VAL A 191 -5.95 1.26 11.34
N LEU A 192 -4.65 1.52 11.20
CA LEU A 192 -4.07 2.84 11.43
C LEU A 192 -4.66 3.89 10.49
N LEU A 193 -4.77 3.57 9.19
CA LEU A 193 -5.33 4.49 8.20
C LEU A 193 -6.82 4.76 8.43
N ALA A 194 -7.61 3.73 8.75
CA ALA A 194 -9.02 3.89 9.07
C ALA A 194 -9.21 4.80 10.30
N ASN A 195 -8.36 4.63 11.31
CA ASN A 195 -8.38 5.43 12.53
C ASN A 195 -8.04 6.91 12.26
N TYR A 196 -7.07 7.18 11.37
CA TYR A 196 -6.79 8.54 10.89
C TYR A 196 -7.95 9.14 10.11
N PHE A 197 -8.55 8.39 9.19
CA PHE A 197 -9.69 8.88 8.41
C PHE A 197 -10.89 9.21 9.30
N MET A 198 -11.19 8.39 10.30
CA MET A 198 -12.22 8.70 11.29
C MET A 198 -11.89 9.96 12.10
N TYR A 199 -10.63 10.17 12.46
CA TYR A 199 -10.19 11.40 13.13
C TYR A 199 -10.35 12.64 12.24
N LEU A 200 -9.96 12.56 10.96
CA LEU A 200 -10.14 13.64 10.01
C LEU A 200 -11.61 13.98 9.80
N GLY A 201 -12.47 12.96 9.66
CA GLY A 201 -13.92 13.14 9.53
C GLY A 201 -14.55 13.81 10.75
N LYS A 202 -14.06 13.50 11.97
CA LYS A 202 -14.50 14.20 13.20
C LYS A 202 -13.99 15.63 13.29
N LYS A 203 -12.75 15.88 12.88
CA LYS A 203 -12.09 17.18 13.03
C LYS A 203 -12.50 18.19 11.96
N ASN A 204 -12.72 17.73 10.74
CA ASN A 204 -13.21 18.53 9.63
C ASN A 204 -14.33 17.79 8.87
N PRO A 205 -15.55 17.73 9.44
CA PRO A 205 -16.67 17.02 8.83
C PRO A 205 -17.07 17.58 7.47
N ALA A 206 -16.92 18.88 7.25
CA ALA A 206 -17.31 19.52 5.98
C ALA A 206 -16.54 18.95 4.78
N GLU A 207 -15.28 18.55 4.98
CA GLU A 207 -14.41 18.04 3.91
C GLU A 207 -14.25 16.52 3.94
N TYR A 208 -14.20 15.91 5.13
CA TYR A 208 -13.79 14.52 5.28
C TYR A 208 -14.86 13.58 5.85
N ASN A 209 -16.09 14.06 6.10
CA ASN A 209 -17.15 13.20 6.61
C ASN A 209 -17.44 12.06 5.62
N ALA A 210 -17.25 10.83 6.10
CA ALA A 210 -17.45 9.61 5.35
C ALA A 210 -17.64 8.46 6.33
N HIS A 211 -18.41 7.45 5.91
CA HIS A 211 -18.45 6.19 6.61
C HIS A 211 -17.17 5.41 6.30
N VAL A 212 -16.43 5.02 7.33
CA VAL A 212 -15.13 4.35 7.22
C VAL A 212 -15.28 2.91 7.69
N CYS A 213 -14.84 1.95 6.89
CA CYS A 213 -14.80 0.55 7.29
C CYS A 213 -13.48 -0.09 6.88
N LEU A 214 -13.07 -1.14 7.61
CA LEU A 214 -12.12 -2.10 7.08
C LEU A 214 -12.83 -3.03 6.11
N VAL A 215 -12.11 -3.47 5.10
CA VAL A 215 -12.56 -4.39 4.06
C VAL A 215 -11.73 -5.65 4.19
N LEU A 216 -12.33 -6.72 4.71
CA LEU A 216 -11.69 -8.03 4.78
C LEU A 216 -11.91 -8.76 3.47
N GLY A 217 -10.82 -9.11 2.80
CA GLY A 217 -10.90 -9.58 1.42
C GLY A 217 -9.69 -10.34 0.93
N CYS A 218 -9.61 -10.48 -0.39
CA CYS A 218 -8.50 -11.13 -1.09
C CYS A 218 -8.07 -10.27 -2.28
N SER A 219 -6.77 -9.94 -2.35
CA SER A 219 -6.14 -9.22 -3.45
C SER A 219 -5.15 -10.09 -4.21
N ILE A 220 -4.84 -9.69 -5.44
CA ILE A 220 -3.75 -10.29 -6.22
C ILE A 220 -2.60 -9.29 -6.34
N PRO A 221 -1.36 -9.68 -6.01
CA PRO A 221 -0.91 -11.03 -5.65
C PRO A 221 -0.87 -11.33 -4.14
N GLU A 222 -1.38 -10.47 -3.26
CA GLU A 222 -1.18 -10.56 -1.81
C GLU A 222 -1.93 -11.73 -1.14
N GLY A 223 -3.05 -12.17 -1.70
CA GLY A 223 -3.98 -13.10 -1.06
C GLY A 223 -4.87 -12.39 -0.04
N ASN A 224 -5.16 -13.04 1.09
CA ASN A 224 -5.98 -12.44 2.15
C ASN A 224 -5.36 -11.13 2.63
N THR A 225 -6.16 -10.08 2.66
CA THR A 225 -5.72 -8.72 2.94
C THR A 225 -6.82 -7.90 3.62
N VAL A 226 -6.42 -6.77 4.18
CA VAL A 226 -7.32 -5.78 4.79
C VAL A 226 -7.12 -4.45 4.06
N TRP A 227 -8.22 -3.85 3.62
CA TRP A 227 -8.24 -2.54 2.95
C TRP A 227 -9.10 -1.56 3.75
N VAL A 228 -9.10 -0.28 3.38
CA VAL A 228 -9.96 0.74 4.00
C VAL A 228 -10.97 1.26 2.99
N MET A 229 -12.25 1.12 3.28
CA MET A 229 -13.32 1.75 2.51
C MET A 229 -13.66 3.10 3.14
N ARG A 230 -13.81 4.13 2.30
CA ARG A 230 -14.53 5.36 2.64
C ARG A 230 -15.73 5.52 1.71
N LYS A 231 -16.92 5.64 2.28
CA LYS A 231 -18.16 5.99 1.58
C LYS A 231 -18.55 7.42 1.95
N SER A 232 -18.49 8.34 1.00
CA SER A 232 -18.89 9.74 1.23
C SER A 232 -20.40 9.85 1.42
N SER A 233 -20.86 11.01 1.89
CA SER A 233 -22.30 11.33 1.99
C SER A 233 -23.00 11.36 0.62
N SER A 234 -22.28 11.64 -0.46
CA SER A 234 -22.80 11.56 -1.85
C SER A 234 -22.99 10.12 -2.33
N GLY A 235 -22.46 9.13 -1.61
CA GLY A 235 -22.51 7.72 -1.97
C GLY A 235 -21.27 7.21 -2.70
N ASP A 236 -20.31 8.08 -3.00
CA ASP A 236 -19.05 7.69 -3.66
C ASP A 236 -18.22 6.79 -2.74
N VAL A 237 -17.72 5.69 -3.29
CA VAL A 237 -16.93 4.70 -2.57
C VAL A 237 -15.50 4.69 -3.08
N LEU A 238 -14.58 4.98 -2.17
CA LEU A 238 -13.14 4.84 -2.40
C LEU A 238 -12.58 3.72 -1.53
N LEU A 239 -11.81 2.83 -2.16
CA LEU A 239 -11.12 1.71 -1.54
C LEU A 239 -9.63 2.03 -1.50
N TRP A 240 -9.03 1.98 -0.31
CA TRP A 240 -7.64 2.35 -0.07
C TRP A 240 -6.82 1.13 0.30
N ASP A 241 -5.73 0.94 -0.44
CA ASP A 241 -4.64 0.06 -0.03
C ASP A 241 -3.71 0.86 0.88
N ALA A 242 -3.82 0.62 2.19
CA ALA A 242 -3.03 1.32 3.19
C ALA A 242 -1.53 1.01 3.10
N THR A 243 -1.15 -0.14 2.51
CA THR A 243 0.26 -0.53 2.37
C THR A 243 0.95 0.19 1.20
N SER A 244 0.18 0.58 0.18
CA SER A 244 0.70 1.34 -0.97
C SER A 244 0.37 2.83 -0.89
N GLY A 245 -0.56 3.22 -0.02
CA GLY A 245 -1.11 4.58 0.07
C GLY A 245 -2.01 4.96 -1.13
N CYS A 246 -2.45 3.99 -1.94
CA CYS A 246 -3.25 4.27 -3.14
C CYS A 246 -4.75 4.13 -2.87
N ALA A 247 -5.54 5.01 -3.52
CA ALA A 247 -6.99 4.95 -3.53
C ALA A 247 -7.49 4.49 -4.89
N PHE A 248 -8.63 3.78 -4.89
CA PHE A 248 -9.29 3.26 -6.07
C PHE A 248 -10.78 3.54 -5.97
N SER A 249 -11.39 3.94 -7.09
CA SER A 249 -12.85 3.92 -7.20
C SER A 249 -13.33 2.47 -7.16
N ARG A 250 -14.52 2.24 -6.60
CA ARG A 250 -15.16 0.91 -6.69
C ARG A 250 -15.41 0.47 -8.14
N GLU A 251 -15.53 1.42 -9.07
CA GLU A 251 -15.76 1.19 -10.50
C GLU A 251 -14.45 0.86 -11.26
N ASP A 252 -13.29 0.92 -10.60
CA ASP A 252 -12.01 0.62 -11.22
C ASP A 252 -11.81 -0.90 -11.34
N ASP A 253 -11.96 -1.43 -12.54
CA ASP A 253 -11.75 -2.86 -12.85
C ASP A 253 -10.30 -3.33 -12.67
N SER A 254 -9.35 -2.41 -12.61
CA SER A 254 -7.93 -2.70 -12.41
C SER A 254 -7.51 -2.79 -10.94
N ILE A 255 -8.46 -2.60 -10.01
CA ILE A 255 -8.20 -2.70 -8.58
C ILE A 255 -7.63 -4.09 -8.23
N PRO A 256 -6.53 -4.16 -7.45
CA PRO A 256 -5.96 -5.43 -6.99
C PRO A 256 -6.92 -6.27 -6.15
N LEU A 257 -7.85 -5.64 -5.43
CA LEU A 257 -8.85 -6.28 -4.57
C LEU A 257 -9.87 -7.06 -5.38
N GLN A 258 -9.79 -8.40 -5.33
CA GLN A 258 -10.63 -9.29 -6.13
C GLN A 258 -11.87 -9.78 -5.40
N LYS A 259 -11.81 -9.90 -4.07
CA LYS A 259 -12.92 -10.41 -3.26
C LYS A 259 -13.09 -9.59 -2.00
N VAL A 260 -14.32 -9.21 -1.69
CA VAL A 260 -14.75 -8.63 -0.42
C VAL A 260 -15.59 -9.66 0.32
N TYR A 261 -15.15 -10.05 1.52
CA TYR A 261 -15.85 -11.00 2.38
C TYR A 261 -16.63 -10.30 3.49
N CYS A 262 -16.01 -9.31 4.13
CA CYS A 262 -16.64 -8.55 5.21
C CYS A 262 -16.31 -7.07 5.14
N LEU A 263 -17.23 -6.25 5.66
CA LEU A 263 -17.00 -4.86 6.02
C LEU A 263 -17.07 -4.72 7.54
N VAL A 264 -16.10 -4.03 8.13
CA VAL A 264 -16.01 -3.83 9.58
C VAL A 264 -16.05 -2.34 9.85
N SER A 265 -17.14 -1.86 10.44
CA SER A 265 -17.20 -0.51 10.99
C SER A 265 -16.79 -0.54 12.47
N LYS A 266 -16.71 0.64 13.09
CA LYS A 266 -16.49 0.73 14.54
C LYS A 266 -17.65 0.09 15.32
N GLU A 267 -18.86 0.16 14.78
CA GLU A 267 -20.10 -0.25 15.44
C GLU A 267 -20.45 -1.72 15.18
N ASN A 268 -20.14 -2.26 14.00
CA ASN A 268 -20.59 -3.61 13.62
C ASN A 268 -19.72 -4.25 12.52
N ILE A 269 -19.95 -5.52 12.28
CA ILE A 269 -19.30 -6.33 11.25
C ILE A 269 -20.37 -6.88 10.31
N TYR A 270 -20.14 -6.76 9.02
CA TYR A 270 -21.10 -7.10 7.98
C TYR A 270 -20.51 -8.13 7.03
N ALA A 271 -21.14 -9.31 6.91
CA ALA A 271 -20.76 -10.32 5.93
C ALA A 271 -21.42 -10.03 4.59
N ASN A 272 -20.65 -10.21 3.52
CA ASN A 272 -21.11 -10.02 2.16
C ASN A 272 -22.03 -11.19 1.73
N LEU A 273 -23.25 -10.88 1.27
CA LEU A 273 -24.22 -11.84 0.76
C LEU A 273 -24.37 -11.83 -0.77
N HIS A 274 -23.57 -11.02 -1.47
CA HIS A 274 -23.59 -10.97 -2.93
C HIS A 274 -23.04 -12.26 -3.54
N GLN A 275 -23.55 -12.62 -4.72
CA GLN A 275 -23.05 -13.76 -5.50
C GLN A 275 -21.65 -13.48 -6.07
N GLU A 276 -21.42 -12.25 -6.53
CA GLU A 276 -20.11 -11.77 -6.94
C GLU A 276 -19.46 -10.97 -5.82
N THR A 277 -18.16 -11.18 -5.62
CA THR A 277 -17.41 -10.56 -4.52
C THR A 277 -16.48 -9.43 -4.97
N LYS A 278 -16.47 -9.11 -6.28
CA LYS A 278 -15.63 -8.03 -6.83
C LYS A 278 -16.18 -6.66 -6.47
N PRO A 279 -15.33 -5.67 -6.14
CA PRO A 279 -15.78 -4.34 -5.73
C PRO A 279 -16.84 -3.67 -6.60
N HIS A 280 -16.69 -3.68 -7.94
CA HIS A 280 -17.64 -3.03 -8.85
C HIS A 280 -19.05 -3.66 -8.83
N SER A 281 -19.15 -4.94 -8.46
CA SER A 281 -20.43 -5.67 -8.41
C SER A 281 -21.19 -5.50 -7.09
N LEU A 282 -20.61 -4.78 -6.11
CA LEU A 282 -21.17 -4.69 -4.75
C LEU A 282 -22.01 -3.43 -4.58
N ASP A 283 -23.15 -3.62 -3.92
CA ASP A 283 -23.88 -2.57 -3.25
C ASP A 283 -23.25 -2.32 -1.87
N PHE A 284 -22.73 -1.11 -1.64
CA PHE A 284 -22.13 -0.70 -0.37
C PHE A 284 -23.14 -0.03 0.57
N ASP A 285 -24.45 -0.23 0.39
CA ASP A 285 -25.47 0.10 1.38
C ASP A 285 -25.58 -0.99 2.46
N LEU A 286 -24.91 -0.74 3.60
CA LEU A 286 -24.92 -1.63 4.76
C LEU A 286 -26.29 -1.77 5.43
N THR A 287 -27.27 -0.92 5.09
CA THR A 287 -28.63 -1.02 5.63
C THR A 287 -29.47 -2.09 4.94
N ASN A 288 -28.99 -2.62 3.82
CA ASN A 288 -29.71 -3.62 3.03
C ASN A 288 -29.43 -5.05 3.53
N PRO A 289 -30.35 -5.69 4.29
CA PRO A 289 -30.16 -7.07 4.78
C PRO A 289 -30.15 -8.10 3.64
N LYS A 290 -30.62 -7.69 2.45
CA LYS A 290 -30.47 -8.35 1.14
C LYS A 290 -29.03 -8.76 0.82
N LYS A 291 -28.12 -7.87 1.23
CA LYS A 291 -26.77 -7.74 0.67
C LYS A 291 -25.70 -7.84 1.75
N TRP A 292 -26.04 -7.47 2.98
CA TRP A 292 -25.14 -7.49 4.13
C TRP A 292 -25.82 -8.12 5.33
N ALA A 293 -25.20 -9.17 5.89
CA ALA A 293 -25.63 -9.73 7.17
C ALA A 293 -24.81 -9.09 8.30
N PRO A 294 -25.42 -8.36 9.25
CA PRO A 294 -24.71 -7.84 10.40
C PRO A 294 -24.41 -8.93 11.43
N LEU A 295 -23.32 -8.77 12.17
CA LEU A 295 -22.97 -9.62 13.32
C LEU A 295 -23.87 -9.32 14.51
N HIS A 296 -24.16 -8.03 14.74
CA HIS A 296 -25.05 -7.55 15.80
C HIS A 296 -26.35 -7.03 15.17
N ASN A 297 -27.50 -7.53 15.63
CA ASN A 297 -28.80 -7.03 15.18
C ASN A 297 -29.26 -5.88 16.05
N THR A 298 -30.09 -4.98 15.49
CA THR A 298 -30.65 -3.82 16.20
C THR A 298 -31.51 -4.20 17.40
N ASP A 299 -32.07 -5.42 17.40
CA ASP A 299 -32.91 -5.98 18.48
C ASP A 299 -32.09 -6.68 19.58
N ASP A 300 -30.77 -6.74 19.46
CA ASP A 300 -29.92 -7.36 20.48
C ASP A 300 -29.94 -6.50 21.76
N GLN A 301 -30.64 -6.97 22.79
CA GLN A 301 -30.84 -6.25 24.06
C GLN A 301 -29.59 -6.09 24.94
N VAL A 302 -28.44 -6.61 24.50
CA VAL A 302 -27.19 -6.48 25.25
C VAL A 302 -26.56 -5.15 24.85
N PRO A 303 -26.35 -4.20 25.79
CA PRO A 303 -25.47 -3.08 25.54
C PRO A 303 -24.11 -3.67 25.18
N LEU A 304 -23.75 -3.61 23.90
CA LEU A 304 -22.42 -3.94 23.47
C LEU A 304 -21.55 -2.83 24.07
N ASP A 305 -20.85 -3.15 25.14
CA ASP A 305 -19.73 -2.31 25.55
C ASP A 305 -18.70 -2.44 24.44
N ILE A 306 -18.76 -1.54 23.44
CA ILE A 306 -17.85 -1.45 22.29
C ILE A 306 -16.59 -0.67 22.70
N THR A 307 -16.04 -0.94 23.88
CA THR A 307 -14.74 -0.39 24.28
C THR A 307 -13.66 -0.86 23.30
N THR A 308 -12.91 0.10 22.77
CA THR A 308 -11.77 -0.14 21.88
C THR A 308 -10.54 -0.56 22.68
N ILE A 309 -9.67 -1.36 22.08
CA ILE A 309 -8.35 -1.70 22.66
C ILE A 309 -7.26 -0.67 22.27
N GLN A 310 -7.62 0.33 21.47
CA GLN A 310 -6.73 1.38 21.01
C GLN A 310 -6.59 2.48 22.06
N GLU A 311 -5.42 3.08 22.16
CA GLU A 311 -5.24 4.32 22.91
C GLU A 311 -5.99 5.47 22.25
N GLU A 312 -6.49 6.42 23.06
CA GLU A 312 -7.27 7.55 22.54
C GLU A 312 -6.42 8.51 21.69
N THR A 313 -5.18 8.75 22.09
CA THR A 313 -4.26 9.70 21.44
C THR A 313 -2.92 9.04 21.17
N LEU A 314 -2.44 9.19 19.94
CA LEU A 314 -1.15 8.70 19.48
C LEU A 314 -0.07 9.76 19.68
N THR A 315 1.14 9.29 20.03
CA THR A 315 2.32 10.13 20.21
C THR A 315 3.34 9.84 19.13
N TYR A 316 4.08 10.87 18.71
CA TYR A 316 5.05 10.77 17.63
C TYR A 316 6.34 11.49 18.01
N SER A 317 7.47 10.82 17.83
CA SER A 317 8.78 11.49 17.88
C SER A 317 8.92 12.48 16.71
N PRO A 318 9.64 13.60 16.90
CA PRO A 318 9.87 14.56 15.84
C PRO A 318 10.70 13.94 14.70
N PRO A 319 10.52 14.39 13.44
CA PRO A 319 11.32 13.91 12.32
C PRO A 319 12.83 14.17 12.52
N ASN A 320 13.65 13.14 12.32
CA ASN A 320 15.11 13.27 12.41
C ASN A 320 15.71 13.69 11.07
N HIS A 321 15.76 15.00 10.83
CA HIS A 321 16.29 15.57 9.58
C HIS A 321 17.81 15.49 9.43
N SER A 322 18.59 15.30 10.52
CA SER A 322 20.04 15.07 10.40
C SER A 322 20.31 13.65 9.92
N TYR A 323 19.67 12.65 10.53
CA TYR A 323 19.79 11.25 10.11
C TYR A 323 19.37 11.04 8.65
N ALA A 324 18.27 11.67 8.21
CA ALA A 324 17.86 11.60 6.80
C ALA A 324 18.92 12.13 5.83
N ARG A 325 19.65 13.20 6.21
CA ARG A 325 20.74 13.75 5.39
C ARG A 325 21.95 12.83 5.35
N GLU A 326 22.33 12.27 6.49
CA GLU A 326 23.43 11.30 6.59
C GLU A 326 23.13 10.05 5.76
N LEU A 327 21.94 9.48 5.90
CA LEU A 327 21.48 8.33 5.12
C LEU A 327 21.44 8.62 3.62
N GLN A 328 21.03 9.83 3.22
CA GLN A 328 21.04 10.22 1.81
C GLN A 328 22.45 10.16 1.21
N ASP A 329 23.45 10.66 1.93
CA ASP A 329 24.83 10.67 1.47
C ASP A 329 25.43 9.26 1.48
N GLU A 330 25.10 8.45 2.49
CA GLU A 330 25.48 7.03 2.56
C GLU A 330 24.90 6.22 1.38
N LEU A 331 23.59 6.34 1.11
CA LEU A 331 22.93 5.65 0.00
C LEU A 331 23.53 6.05 -1.35
N LYS A 332 23.87 7.34 -1.51
CA LYS A 332 24.45 7.88 -2.74
C LYS A 332 25.79 7.21 -3.05
N GLU A 333 26.69 7.14 -2.07
CA GLU A 333 28.00 6.53 -2.30
C GLU A 333 27.92 5.01 -2.37
N THR A 334 27.03 4.38 -1.59
CA THR A 334 26.80 2.93 -1.62
C THR A 334 26.25 2.47 -2.97
N ILE A 335 25.23 3.13 -3.51
CA ILE A 335 24.66 2.79 -4.82
C ILE A 335 25.69 3.02 -5.94
N LYS A 336 26.44 4.12 -5.91
CA LYS A 336 27.51 4.35 -6.91
C LYS A 336 28.58 3.27 -6.85
N SER A 337 29.01 2.88 -5.65
CA SER A 337 30.00 1.81 -5.46
C SER A 337 29.48 0.49 -6.02
N ALA A 338 28.25 0.12 -5.65
CA ALA A 338 27.60 -1.09 -6.13
C ALA A 338 27.43 -1.10 -7.67
N MET A 339 27.05 0.03 -8.28
CA MET A 339 26.96 0.14 -9.73
C MET A 339 28.32 0.00 -10.44
N ARG A 340 29.42 0.48 -9.82
CA ARG A 340 30.77 0.28 -10.34
C ARG A 340 31.19 -1.19 -10.24
N GLU A 341 30.85 -1.85 -9.14
CA GLU A 341 31.14 -3.27 -8.91
C GLU A 341 30.36 -4.19 -9.86
N TRP A 342 29.05 -3.93 -10.05
CA TRP A 342 28.22 -4.76 -10.93
C TRP A 342 28.60 -4.63 -12.41
N ARG A 343 29.27 -3.54 -12.80
CA ARG A 343 29.64 -3.27 -14.19
C ARG A 343 31.04 -3.77 -14.52
N ARG A 344 31.16 -4.37 -15.70
CA ARG A 344 32.45 -4.81 -16.27
C ARG A 344 33.17 -3.71 -17.07
N THR A 345 32.54 -2.55 -17.22
CA THR A 345 33.03 -1.40 -18.00
C THR A 345 33.13 -0.17 -17.10
N THR A 346 33.93 0.81 -17.50
CA THR A 346 34.01 2.11 -16.80
C THR A 346 32.62 2.72 -16.59
N THR A 347 32.36 3.18 -15.36
CA THR A 347 31.08 3.76 -14.96
C THR A 347 31.28 5.24 -14.64
N SER A 348 30.81 6.11 -15.53
CA SER A 348 30.82 7.57 -15.35
C SER A 348 29.51 8.06 -14.73
N PHE A 349 29.61 8.97 -13.75
CA PHE A 349 28.46 9.62 -13.14
C PHE A 349 28.48 11.12 -13.39
N ARG A 350 27.40 11.64 -13.98
CA ARG A 350 27.17 13.07 -14.19
C ARG A 350 26.57 13.72 -12.95
N THR A 351 27.19 14.83 -12.56
CA THR A 351 26.78 15.65 -11.41
C THR A 351 25.95 16.86 -11.80
N ASP A 352 26.04 17.34 -13.05
CA ASP A 352 25.35 18.52 -13.57
C ASP A 352 23.83 18.33 -13.65
N THR A 353 23.36 17.10 -13.84
CA THR A 353 21.93 16.76 -13.89
C THR A 353 21.31 16.51 -12.51
N VAL A 354 22.12 16.30 -11.46
CA VAL A 354 21.65 15.91 -10.13
C VAL A 354 20.68 16.92 -9.51
N PRO A 355 20.89 18.26 -9.57
CA PRO A 355 19.94 19.23 -9.01
C PRO A 355 18.55 19.13 -9.63
N LYS A 356 18.47 18.84 -10.94
CA LYS A 356 17.20 18.66 -11.64
C LYS A 356 16.48 17.38 -11.19
N LEU A 357 17.22 16.27 -11.08
CA LEU A 357 16.69 15.00 -10.59
C LEU A 357 16.12 15.15 -9.18
N VAL A 358 16.88 15.78 -8.29
CA VAL A 358 16.46 16.13 -6.93
C VAL A 358 15.15 16.94 -6.92
N SER A 359 15.06 17.98 -7.76
CA SER A 359 13.87 18.83 -7.83
C SER A 359 12.64 18.03 -8.29
N ILE A 360 12.83 17.03 -9.16
CA ILE A 360 11.77 16.10 -9.53
C ILE A 360 11.36 15.24 -8.33
N LEU A 361 12.31 14.69 -7.57
CA LEU A 361 11.99 13.88 -6.39
C LEU A 361 11.23 14.66 -5.32
N GLU A 362 11.60 15.92 -5.08
CA GLU A 362 10.88 16.81 -4.14
C GLU A 362 9.43 17.05 -4.58
N ARG A 363 9.23 17.28 -5.89
CA ARG A 363 7.91 17.40 -6.50
C ARG A 363 7.09 16.12 -6.34
N LEU A 364 7.67 14.95 -6.62
CA LEU A 364 6.99 13.66 -6.46
C LEU A 364 6.55 13.41 -5.02
N GLU A 365 7.37 13.79 -4.03
CA GLU A 365 6.99 13.72 -2.62
C GLU A 365 5.81 14.64 -2.30
N GLN A 366 5.80 15.89 -2.81
CA GLN A 366 4.66 16.79 -2.63
C GLN A 366 3.38 16.24 -3.27
N ALA A 367 3.48 15.56 -4.42
CA ALA A 367 2.33 14.93 -5.07
C ALA A 367 1.73 13.82 -4.19
N LYS A 368 2.58 13.01 -3.52
CA LYS A 368 2.09 12.00 -2.55
C LYS A 368 1.42 12.61 -1.32
N LEU A 369 1.77 13.84 -0.97
CA LEU A 369 1.10 14.61 0.09
C LEU A 369 -0.20 15.31 -0.36
N GLY A 370 -0.65 15.07 -1.60
CA GLY A 370 -1.90 15.64 -2.12
C GLY A 370 -1.77 17.00 -2.82
N SER A 371 -0.55 17.46 -3.12
CA SER A 371 -0.35 18.68 -3.91
C SER A 371 -0.78 18.48 -5.37
N LYS A 372 -1.72 19.31 -5.85
CA LYS A 372 -2.31 19.23 -7.19
C LYS A 372 -1.48 19.94 -8.28
N ASP A 373 -0.60 20.86 -7.91
CA ASP A 373 0.16 21.72 -8.83
C ASP A 373 1.53 21.12 -9.24
N VAL A 374 1.72 19.82 -9.07
CA VAL A 374 3.01 19.17 -9.32
C VAL A 374 3.14 18.79 -10.79
N VAL A 375 3.52 19.76 -11.62
CA VAL A 375 3.99 19.46 -12.98
C VAL A 375 5.42 18.94 -12.89
N VAL A 376 5.63 17.69 -13.29
CA VAL A 376 6.97 17.11 -13.42
C VAL A 376 7.41 17.24 -14.88
N PRO A 377 8.31 18.19 -15.22
CA PRO A 377 8.57 18.49 -16.61
C PRO A 377 9.37 17.34 -17.27
N LEU A 378 8.74 16.68 -18.24
CA LEU A 378 9.21 15.48 -18.97
C LEU A 378 10.48 15.70 -19.82
N GLU A 379 10.83 16.95 -20.10
CA GLU A 379 11.76 17.33 -21.18
C GLU A 379 13.10 17.91 -20.69
N VAL A 380 13.40 17.84 -19.39
CA VAL A 380 14.38 18.79 -18.78
C VAL A 380 15.81 18.26 -18.64
N LEU A 381 16.05 16.98 -18.90
CA LEU A 381 17.38 16.39 -18.64
C LEU A 381 18.39 16.63 -19.76
N SER A 382 18.01 16.59 -21.04
CA SER A 382 18.88 17.00 -22.16
C SER A 382 18.09 17.22 -23.45
N LYS A 383 18.43 18.27 -24.22
CA LYS A 383 17.87 18.52 -25.57
C LYS A 383 18.65 17.81 -26.69
N THR A 384 19.86 17.31 -26.40
CA THR A 384 20.82 16.84 -27.41
C THR A 384 21.17 15.37 -27.30
N ARG A 385 20.77 14.69 -26.21
CA ARG A 385 21.05 13.27 -25.97
C ARG A 385 19.79 12.53 -25.60
N ASN A 386 19.77 11.23 -25.91
CA ASN A 386 18.70 10.36 -25.49
C ASN A 386 18.85 10.10 -23.98
N VAL A 387 17.85 10.51 -23.21
CA VAL A 387 17.80 10.27 -21.76
C VAL A 387 16.75 9.20 -21.49
N SER A 388 17.13 8.17 -20.75
CA SER A 388 16.20 7.20 -20.19
C SER A 388 16.43 7.07 -18.69
N GLY A 389 15.37 6.92 -17.91
CA GLY A 389 15.51 6.85 -16.46
C GLY A 389 14.19 6.75 -15.75
N PHE A 390 14.25 6.62 -14.43
CA PHE A 390 13.08 6.41 -13.61
C PHE A 390 13.30 6.85 -12.16
N ALA A 391 12.21 7.17 -11.46
CA ALA A 391 12.18 7.44 -10.04
C ALA A 391 11.53 6.29 -9.26
N LEU A 392 12.27 5.76 -8.29
CA LEU A 392 11.81 4.72 -7.36
C LEU A 392 11.54 5.33 -5.98
N HIS A 393 10.46 4.87 -5.34
CA HIS A 393 10.06 5.24 -3.98
C HIS A 393 10.10 4.04 -3.04
N PHE A 394 10.61 4.26 -1.83
CA PHE A 394 10.75 3.23 -0.80
C PHE A 394 10.31 3.75 0.58
N ALA A 395 9.50 2.94 1.27
CA ALA A 395 9.44 2.93 2.72
C ALA A 395 10.73 2.29 3.24
N TYR A 396 11.64 3.10 3.81
CA TYR A 396 13.00 2.63 4.05
C TYR A 396 13.08 1.62 5.21
N THR A 397 13.76 0.50 4.95
CA THR A 397 14.03 -0.56 5.93
C THR A 397 15.53 -0.73 6.18
N ASN A 398 16.29 -0.89 5.11
CA ASN A 398 17.73 -1.10 5.09
C ASN A 398 18.27 -0.85 3.68
N THR A 399 19.58 -0.59 3.61
CA THR A 399 20.29 -0.34 2.35
C THR A 399 20.28 -1.54 1.40
N ASP A 400 20.27 -2.78 1.90
CA ASP A 400 20.32 -3.98 1.05
C ASP A 400 19.04 -4.18 0.22
N ASP A 401 17.87 -3.90 0.80
CA ASP A 401 16.59 -3.91 0.09
C ASP A 401 16.62 -2.89 -1.06
N VAL A 402 17.12 -1.69 -0.79
CA VAL A 402 17.28 -0.62 -1.79
C VAL A 402 18.23 -1.07 -2.91
N LEU A 403 19.40 -1.62 -2.57
CA LEU A 403 20.37 -2.12 -3.55
C LEU A 403 19.80 -3.26 -4.39
N ARG A 404 19.07 -4.20 -3.79
CA ARG A 404 18.40 -5.29 -4.52
C ARG A 404 17.38 -4.74 -5.51
N SER A 405 16.55 -3.77 -5.11
CA SER A 405 15.59 -3.15 -6.01
C SER A 405 16.27 -2.36 -7.14
N VAL A 406 17.33 -1.63 -6.85
CA VAL A 406 18.12 -0.92 -7.88
C VAL A 406 18.74 -1.92 -8.86
N LYS A 407 19.35 -3.00 -8.36
CA LYS A 407 19.95 -4.04 -9.21
C LYS A 407 18.92 -4.71 -10.11
N ALA A 408 17.73 -5.00 -9.58
CA ALA A 408 16.63 -5.61 -10.33
C ALA A 408 16.11 -4.76 -11.50
N THR A 409 16.43 -3.45 -11.54
CA THR A 409 16.11 -2.62 -12.71
C THR A 409 17.02 -2.88 -13.92
N GLU A 410 18.12 -3.60 -13.73
CA GLU A 410 19.11 -3.92 -14.76
C GLU A 410 19.69 -2.70 -15.49
N ILE A 411 19.50 -1.48 -14.98
CA ILE A 411 20.05 -0.26 -15.59
C ILE A 411 21.59 -0.31 -15.71
N HIS A 412 22.23 -1.03 -14.79
CA HIS A 412 23.67 -1.27 -14.77
C HIS A 412 24.14 -2.22 -15.88
N GLU A 413 23.28 -2.97 -16.54
CA GLU A 413 23.63 -3.84 -17.68
C GLU A 413 23.72 -3.08 -19.01
N ASN A 414 23.46 -1.76 -19.03
CA ASN A 414 23.58 -0.95 -20.26
C ASN A 414 25.00 -1.01 -20.84
N ARG A 415 25.14 -1.57 -22.05
CA ARG A 415 26.42 -1.84 -22.71
C ARG A 415 26.89 -0.75 -23.68
N ASN A 416 26.19 0.38 -23.78
CA ASN A 416 26.62 1.47 -24.64
C ASN A 416 27.97 2.04 -24.12
N PRO A 417 29.04 2.08 -24.94
CA PRO A 417 30.36 2.54 -24.49
C PRO A 417 30.41 4.03 -24.10
N HIS A 418 29.43 4.82 -24.53
CA HIS A 418 29.30 6.24 -24.21
C HIS A 418 28.23 6.54 -23.15
N VAL A 419 27.71 5.50 -22.48
CA VAL A 419 26.69 5.69 -21.45
C VAL A 419 27.24 6.44 -20.25
N GLU A 420 26.55 7.50 -19.87
CA GLU A 420 26.78 8.21 -18.61
C GLU A 420 25.56 8.04 -17.70
N PHE A 421 25.82 7.78 -16.42
CA PHE A 421 24.77 7.63 -15.42
C PHE A 421 24.53 8.93 -14.67
N SER A 422 23.31 9.15 -14.18
CA SER A 422 23.05 10.15 -13.16
C SER A 422 22.18 9.57 -12.04
N LEU A 423 22.46 10.02 -10.82
CA LEU A 423 21.85 9.52 -9.60
C LEU A 423 21.42 10.72 -8.74
N GLY A 424 20.11 10.90 -8.60
CA GLY A 424 19.50 11.81 -7.63
C GLY A 424 18.93 11.00 -6.46
N ILE A 425 19.19 11.41 -5.23
CA ILE A 425 18.61 10.80 -4.03
C ILE A 425 18.05 11.88 -3.13
N ARG A 426 16.84 11.65 -2.60
CA ARG A 426 16.23 12.46 -1.56
C ARG A 426 15.62 11.57 -0.49
N VAL A 427 15.88 11.89 0.77
CA VAL A 427 15.35 11.19 1.94
C VAL A 427 14.55 12.18 2.77
N PHE A 428 13.27 11.90 2.98
CA PHE A 428 12.38 12.73 3.80
C PHE A 428 12.12 12.05 5.13
N ALA A 429 12.41 12.76 6.22
CA ALA A 429 12.10 12.33 7.57
C ALA A 429 10.64 12.65 7.93
N TYR A 430 9.96 11.66 8.50
CA TYR A 430 8.61 11.78 9.03
C TYR A 430 8.59 11.51 10.54
N PRO A 431 7.53 11.96 11.25
CA PRO A 431 7.38 11.68 12.67
C PRO A 431 7.33 10.18 12.96
N GLY A 432 7.79 9.75 14.13
CA GLY A 432 7.84 8.32 14.48
C GLY A 432 8.99 7.55 13.81
N GLY A 433 9.97 8.22 13.20
CA GLY A 433 11.13 7.59 12.59
C GLY A 433 10.91 7.03 11.18
N ALA A 434 9.71 7.19 10.60
CA ALA A 434 9.43 6.82 9.22
C ALA A 434 10.28 7.62 8.22
N LEU A 435 10.72 6.97 7.15
CA LEU A 435 11.60 7.54 6.13
C LEU A 435 11.07 7.24 4.73
N SER A 436 10.84 8.30 3.96
CA SER A 436 10.51 8.24 2.53
C SER A 436 11.80 8.41 1.72
N VAL A 437 12.26 7.33 1.07
CA VAL A 437 13.48 7.33 0.26
C VAL A 437 13.12 7.35 -1.22
N TRP A 438 13.63 8.35 -1.92
CA TRP A 438 13.48 8.52 -3.36
C TRP A 438 14.82 8.41 -4.06
N ILE A 439 14.83 7.61 -5.13
CA ILE A 439 16.01 7.40 -5.97
C ILE A 439 15.62 7.62 -7.42
N PHE A 440 16.28 8.58 -8.06
CA PHE A 440 16.20 8.79 -9.49
C PHE A 440 17.49 8.26 -10.14
N LEU A 441 17.34 7.27 -11.00
CA LEU A 441 18.43 6.75 -11.83
C LEU A 441 18.14 7.05 -13.30
N SER A 442 19.15 7.56 -14.01
CA SER A 442 19.06 7.77 -15.44
C SER A 442 20.36 7.40 -16.17
N THR A 443 20.20 7.08 -17.45
CA THR A 443 21.27 6.91 -18.42
C THR A 443 21.13 7.95 -19.52
N MET A 444 22.28 8.41 -20.03
CA MET A 444 22.37 9.39 -21.11
C MET A 444 23.33 8.84 -22.15
N THR A 445 22.88 8.78 -23.41
CA THR A 445 23.66 8.26 -24.54
C THR A 445 23.64 9.21 -25.72
#